data_AF-A0A661MDX1-F1
#
_entry.id   AF-A0A661MDX1-F1
#
_cell.length_a   1.000
_cell.length_b   1.000
_cell.length_c   1.000
_cell.angle_alpha   90.00
_cell.angle_beta   90.00
_cell.angle_gamma   90.00
#
_symmetry.space_group_name_H-M   'P 1'
#
loop_
_entity.id
_entity.type
_entity.pdbx_description
1 polymer ?
#
loop_
_entity_poly.entity_id
_entity_poly.type
_entity_poly.pdbx_seq_one_letter_code
_entity_poly.pdbx_strand_id
1 'polypeptide(L)'
;MDLLKEHLVEVSEHESELTDLVYESLFAKRPDAVELFGTYSRANQQRMMAETLGAVLNMLDQEHWLGEYVHAMGSRHQFSYETPTDMYAPYAEAMLEALAAVSGSDWTPELQHSWKAALDRVNEMMTAGYVPTSH
;
A
#
# COMPACT_ATOMS: atom_id res chain seq x y z
N MET A 1 -21.21 -9.26 -5.64
CA MET A 1 -20.33 -8.49 -4.75
C MET A 1 -19.07 -8.17 -5.55
N ASP A 2 -18.33 -7.15 -5.14
CA ASP A 2 -17.09 -6.73 -5.80
C ASP A 2 -15.94 -7.65 -5.33
N LEU A 3 -15.27 -8.33 -6.26
CA LEU A 3 -14.22 -9.32 -5.99
C LEU A 3 -13.15 -8.78 -5.02
N LEU A 4 -12.73 -7.53 -5.21
CA LEU A 4 -11.72 -6.94 -4.33
C LEU A 4 -12.25 -6.62 -2.94
N LYS A 5 -13.53 -6.26 -2.80
CA LYS A 5 -14.12 -5.98 -1.50
C LYS A 5 -14.30 -7.26 -0.69
N GLU A 6 -14.68 -8.37 -1.35
CA GLU A 6 -14.72 -9.69 -0.71
C GLU A 6 -13.32 -10.09 -0.23
N HIS A 7 -12.32 -10.01 -1.11
CA HIS A 7 -10.96 -10.37 -0.77
C HIS A 7 -10.34 -9.47 0.30
N LEU A 8 -10.68 -8.17 0.32
CA LEU A 8 -10.30 -7.24 1.39
C LEU A 8 -10.80 -7.70 2.76
N VAL A 9 -12.04 -8.20 2.84
CA VAL A 9 -12.58 -8.73 4.10
C VAL A 9 -11.75 -9.94 4.54
N GLU A 10 -11.47 -10.87 3.63
CA GLU A 10 -10.67 -12.07 3.92
C GLU A 10 -9.26 -11.71 4.42
N VAL A 11 -8.52 -10.85 3.71
CA VAL A 11 -7.14 -10.52 4.10
C VAL A 11 -7.07 -9.64 5.34
N SER A 12 -8.13 -8.90 5.69
CA SER A 12 -8.20 -8.13 6.93
C SER A 12 -8.18 -9.01 8.18
N GLU A 13 -8.68 -10.24 8.09
CA GLU A 13 -8.59 -11.23 9.18
C GLU A 13 -7.13 -11.66 9.44
N HIS A 14 -6.25 -11.46 8.46
CA HIS A 14 -4.83 -11.80 8.45
C HIS A 14 -3.92 -10.56 8.41
N GLU A 15 -4.42 -9.36 8.76
CA GLU A 15 -3.70 -8.10 8.56
C GLU A 15 -2.29 -8.10 9.20
N SER A 16 -2.13 -8.70 10.38
CA SER A 16 -0.82 -8.76 11.04
C SER A 16 0.19 -9.59 10.25
N GLU A 17 -0.22 -10.76 9.76
CA GLU A 17 0.62 -11.66 8.96
C GLU A 17 0.93 -11.02 7.61
N LEU A 18 -0.08 -10.44 6.96
CA LEU A 18 0.07 -9.68 5.72
C LEU A 18 1.08 -8.56 5.87
N THR A 19 0.99 -7.78 6.95
CA THR A 19 1.94 -6.70 7.26
C THR A 19 3.36 -7.23 7.34
N ASP A 20 3.59 -8.28 8.15
CA ASP A 20 4.92 -8.83 8.35
C ASP A 20 5.53 -9.32 7.03
N LEU A 21 4.75 -10.01 6.19
CA LEU A 21 5.17 -10.48 4.86
C LEU A 21 5.49 -9.34 3.88
N VAL A 22 4.69 -8.27 3.86
CA VAL A 22 4.96 -7.10 3.02
C VAL A 22 6.30 -6.47 3.37
N TYR A 23 6.57 -6.25 4.66
CA TYR A 23 7.81 -5.58 5.07
C TYR A 23 9.03 -6.49 4.96
N GLU A 24 8.89 -7.79 5.20
CA GLU A 24 9.96 -8.76 4.90
C GLU A 24 10.33 -8.73 3.42
N SER A 25 9.34 -8.80 2.53
CA SER A 25 9.56 -8.75 1.08
C SER A 25 10.14 -7.41 0.62
N LEU A 26 9.60 -6.30 1.13
CA LEU A 26 10.07 -4.95 0.81
C LEU A 26 11.54 -4.77 1.23
N PHE A 27 11.90 -5.11 2.46
CA PHE A 27 13.27 -4.90 2.96
C PHE A 27 14.29 -5.85 2.34
N ALA A 28 13.86 -7.04 1.89
CA ALA A 28 14.72 -7.90 1.08
C ALA A 28 15.07 -7.26 -0.28
N LYS A 29 14.12 -6.52 -0.89
CA LYS A 29 14.31 -5.85 -2.20
C LYS A 29 14.94 -4.45 -2.09
N ARG A 30 14.58 -3.70 -1.04
CA ARG A 30 15.00 -2.34 -0.74
C ARG A 30 15.47 -2.23 0.71
N PRO A 31 16.68 -2.71 1.05
CA PRO A 31 17.21 -2.61 2.41
C PRO A 31 17.30 -1.18 2.93
N ASP A 32 17.44 -0.20 2.03
CA ASP A 32 17.41 1.23 2.31
C ASP A 32 16.05 1.74 2.82
N ALA A 33 14.96 1.04 2.51
CA ALA A 33 13.62 1.40 2.99
C ALA A 33 13.48 1.24 4.52
N VAL A 34 14.33 0.46 5.18
CA VAL A 34 14.28 0.26 6.65
C VAL A 34 14.39 1.59 7.40
N GLU A 35 15.23 2.50 6.90
CA GLU A 35 15.48 3.80 7.54
C GLU A 35 14.23 4.70 7.54
N LEU A 36 13.32 4.53 6.56
CA LEU A 36 12.08 5.32 6.44
C LEU A 36 11.10 5.08 7.60
N PHE A 37 11.18 3.93 8.29
CA PHE A 37 10.21 3.55 9.33
C PHE A 37 10.66 3.91 10.76
N GLY A 38 11.95 4.24 10.95
CA GLY A 38 12.53 4.66 12.22
C GLY A 38 12.45 3.63 13.36
N THR A 39 12.63 4.10 14.60
CA THR A 39 12.73 3.27 15.82
C THR A 39 11.44 2.51 16.18
N TYR A 40 10.27 2.99 15.75
CA TYR A 40 8.96 2.38 16.03
C TYR A 40 8.40 1.65 14.81
N SER A 41 9.27 0.95 14.08
CA SER A 41 8.97 0.39 12.77
C SER A 41 7.73 -0.49 12.75
N ARG A 42 7.57 -1.45 13.67
CA ARG A 42 6.41 -2.35 13.67
C ARG A 42 5.05 -1.65 13.82
N ALA A 43 4.96 -0.67 14.72
CA ALA A 43 3.71 0.08 14.90
C ALA A 43 3.41 0.98 13.69
N ASN A 44 4.45 1.59 13.11
CA ASN A 44 4.34 2.38 11.88
C ASN A 44 3.93 1.52 10.69
N GLN A 45 4.48 0.32 10.58
CA GLN A 45 4.19 -0.66 9.54
C GLN A 45 2.73 -1.10 9.56
N GLN A 46 2.22 -1.47 10.74
CA GLN A 46 0.81 -1.84 10.94
C GLN A 46 -0.12 -0.67 10.61
N ARG A 47 0.19 0.54 11.09
CA ARG A 47 -0.60 1.74 10.75
C ARG A 47 -0.63 2.00 9.24
N MET A 48 0.53 1.92 8.58
CA MET A 48 0.62 2.13 7.13
C MET A 48 -0.13 1.03 6.35
N MET A 49 -0.14 -0.21 6.84
CA MET A 49 -0.92 -1.29 6.24
C MET A 49 -2.42 -0.99 6.34
N ALA A 50 -2.93 -0.69 7.54
CA ALA A 50 -4.32 -0.31 7.76
C ALA A 50 -4.75 0.89 6.88
N GLU A 51 -3.91 1.92 6.80
CA GLU A 51 -4.15 3.10 5.95
C GLU A 51 -4.20 2.73 4.46
N THR A 52 -3.33 1.82 4.01
CA THR A 52 -3.30 1.35 2.61
C THR A 52 -4.56 0.57 2.27
N LEU A 53 -4.93 -0.42 3.07
CA LEU A 53 -6.15 -1.22 2.86
C LEU A 53 -7.40 -0.34 2.93
N GLY A 54 -7.44 0.61 3.87
CA GLY A 54 -8.51 1.60 3.98
C GLY A 54 -8.59 2.50 2.75
N ALA A 55 -7.47 2.97 2.19
CA ALA A 55 -7.47 3.78 0.98
C ALA A 55 -8.02 3.01 -0.22
N VAL A 56 -7.66 1.73 -0.37
CA VAL A 56 -8.20 0.86 -1.43
C VAL A 56 -9.71 0.66 -1.25
N LEU A 57 -10.18 0.34 -0.04
CA LEU A 57 -11.61 0.15 0.22
C LEU A 57 -12.43 1.40 -0.10
N ASN A 58 -12.03 2.56 0.44
CA ASN A 58 -12.72 3.83 0.21
C ASN A 58 -12.70 4.23 -1.28
N MET A 59 -11.65 3.86 -2.02
CA MET A 59 -11.58 4.09 -3.46
C MET A 59 -12.61 3.23 -4.20
N LEU A 60 -12.75 1.96 -3.83
CA LEU A 60 -13.75 1.05 -4.39
C LEU A 60 -15.19 1.47 -4.00
N ASP A 61 -15.36 2.16 -2.88
CA ASP A 61 -16.63 2.78 -2.47
C ASP A 61 -16.89 4.15 -3.14
N GLN A 62 -15.94 4.66 -3.92
CA GLN A 62 -16.03 5.95 -4.62
C GLN A 62 -16.25 7.13 -3.66
N GLU A 63 -15.62 7.06 -2.50
CA GLU A 63 -15.70 8.10 -1.47
C GLU A 63 -15.17 9.44 -1.99
N HIS A 64 -16.05 10.46 -2.01
CA HIS A 64 -15.74 11.75 -2.64
C HIS A 64 -14.59 12.51 -1.97
N TRP A 65 -14.32 12.23 -0.69
CA TRP A 65 -13.27 12.89 0.10
C TRP A 65 -11.90 12.25 -0.08
N LEU A 66 -11.83 11.04 -0.64
CA LEU A 66 -10.61 10.26 -0.69
C LEU A 66 -9.51 10.96 -1.48
N GLY A 67 -9.85 11.58 -2.60
CA GLY A 67 -8.87 12.25 -3.47
C GLY A 67 -8.07 13.33 -2.73
N GLU A 68 -8.75 14.19 -1.98
CA GLU A 68 -8.10 15.24 -1.18
C GLU A 68 -7.26 14.66 -0.04
N TYR A 69 -7.79 13.63 0.63
CA TYR A 69 -7.09 12.95 1.72
C TYR A 69 -5.79 12.28 1.25
N VAL A 70 -5.84 11.48 0.19
CA VAL A 70 -4.69 10.76 -0.36
C VAL A 70 -3.66 11.74 -0.94
N HIS A 71 -4.11 12.82 -1.58
CA HIS A 71 -3.22 13.88 -2.05
C HIS A 71 -2.46 14.55 -0.89
N ALA A 72 -3.14 14.88 0.22
CA ALA A 72 -2.49 15.41 1.42
C ALA A 72 -1.50 14.41 2.05
N MET A 73 -1.82 13.11 2.01
CA MET A 73 -0.91 12.05 2.45
C MET A 73 0.33 11.93 1.55
N GLY A 74 0.20 12.15 0.24
CA GLY A 74 1.31 12.27 -0.69
C GLY A 74 2.31 13.36 -0.29
N SER A 75 1.82 14.55 0.03
CA SER A 75 2.67 15.64 0.53
C SER A 75 3.42 15.26 1.82
N ARG A 76 2.77 14.53 2.74
CA ARG A 76 3.43 14.00 3.95
C ARG A 76 4.49 12.97 3.62
N HIS A 77 4.24 12.07 2.67
CA HIS A 77 5.25 11.11 2.23
C HIS A 77 6.49 11.82 1.67
N GLN A 78 6.30 12.89 0.89
CA GLN A 78 7.42 13.66 0.39
C GLN A 78 8.18 14.44 1.47
N PHE A 79 7.48 15.22 2.31
CA PHE A 79 8.14 16.22 3.16
C PHE A 79 8.35 15.78 4.61
N SER A 80 7.56 14.83 5.10
CA SER A 80 7.65 14.35 6.49
C SER A 80 8.35 12.99 6.59
N TYR A 81 8.12 12.11 5.63
CA TYR A 81 8.72 10.77 5.60
C TYR A 81 9.88 10.67 4.61
N GLU A 82 10.09 11.71 3.79
CA GLU A 82 11.14 11.77 2.78
C GLU A 82 11.15 10.55 1.84
N THR A 83 9.96 9.95 1.61
CA THR A 83 9.78 8.76 0.79
C THR A 83 9.97 9.12 -0.69
N PRO A 84 11.00 8.59 -1.37
CA PRO A 84 11.20 8.84 -2.78
C PRO A 84 10.12 8.11 -3.61
N THR A 85 9.76 8.67 -4.76
CA THR A 85 8.71 8.13 -5.62
C THR A 85 9.04 6.73 -6.17
N ASP A 86 10.33 6.36 -6.22
CA ASP A 86 10.76 5.03 -6.64
C ASP A 86 10.47 3.92 -5.62
N MET A 87 9.96 4.25 -4.42
CA MET A 87 9.55 3.26 -3.41
C MET A 87 8.16 2.66 -3.66
N TYR A 88 7.30 3.34 -4.40
CA TYR A 88 5.92 2.90 -4.62
C TYR A 88 5.84 1.58 -5.39
N ALA A 89 6.68 1.40 -6.42
CA ALA A 89 6.68 0.17 -7.22
C ALA A 89 7.16 -1.05 -6.40
N PRO A 90 8.32 -1.02 -5.71
CA PRO A 90 8.73 -2.11 -4.80
C PRO A 90 7.71 -2.42 -3.70
N TYR A 91 7.07 -1.39 -3.13
CA TYR A 91 6.01 -1.60 -2.13
C TYR A 91 4.80 -2.31 -2.72
N ALA A 92 4.33 -1.90 -3.91
CA ALA A 92 3.21 -2.56 -4.58
C ALA A 92 3.53 -4.00 -4.96
N GLU A 93 4.77 -4.29 -5.41
CA GLU A 93 5.23 -5.65 -5.66
C GLU A 93 5.23 -6.50 -4.38
N ALA A 94 5.78 -5.99 -3.28
CA ALA A 94 5.76 -6.66 -1.98
C ALA A 94 4.34 -6.92 -1.46
N MET A 95 3.43 -5.96 -1.64
CA MET A 95 2.00 -6.09 -1.32
C MET A 95 1.35 -7.24 -2.09
N LEU A 96 1.56 -7.33 -3.41
CA LEU A 96 1.01 -8.39 -4.25
C LEU A 96 1.58 -9.77 -3.89
N GLU A 97 2.87 -9.86 -3.60
CA GLU A 97 3.49 -11.11 -3.14
C GLU A 97 2.91 -11.56 -1.80
N ALA A 98 2.73 -10.65 -0.84
CA ALA A 98 2.18 -10.96 0.47
C ALA A 98 0.69 -11.36 0.39
N LEU A 99 -0.11 -10.65 -0.41
CA LEU A 99 -1.50 -11.01 -0.67
C LEU A 99 -1.60 -12.43 -1.27
N ALA A 100 -0.73 -12.75 -2.24
CA ALA A 100 -0.68 -14.09 -2.82
C ALA A 100 -0.31 -15.16 -1.80
N ALA A 101 0.66 -14.87 -0.93
CA ALA A 101 1.10 -15.79 0.11
C ALA A 101 0.01 -16.07 1.15
N VAL A 102 -0.66 -15.03 1.66
CA VAL A 102 -1.76 -15.15 2.64
C VAL A 102 -2.97 -15.86 2.02
N SER A 103 -3.29 -15.57 0.76
CA SER A 103 -4.46 -16.16 0.09
C SER A 103 -4.22 -17.60 -0.40
N GLY A 104 -2.97 -18.04 -0.51
CA GLY A 104 -2.62 -19.41 -0.89
C GLY A 104 -3.31 -19.85 -2.19
N SER A 105 -4.10 -20.93 -2.13
CA SER A 105 -4.82 -21.48 -3.29
C SER A 105 -5.94 -20.59 -3.82
N ASP A 106 -6.40 -19.63 -3.01
CA ASP A 106 -7.50 -18.73 -3.38
C ASP A 106 -6.98 -17.51 -4.16
N TRP A 107 -5.65 -17.35 -4.25
CA TRP A 107 -5.03 -16.33 -5.11
C TRP A 107 -5.21 -16.68 -6.59
N THR A 108 -5.92 -15.82 -7.32
CA THR A 108 -6.20 -16.00 -8.74
C THR A 108 -5.55 -14.91 -9.61
N PRO A 109 -5.34 -15.15 -10.92
CA PRO A 109 -4.90 -14.11 -11.84
C PRO A 109 -5.82 -12.88 -11.87
N GLU A 110 -7.13 -13.08 -11.69
CA GLU A 110 -8.12 -12.01 -11.63
C GLU A 110 -7.92 -11.12 -10.40
N LEU A 111 -7.65 -11.72 -9.23
CA LEU A 111 -7.32 -11.01 -7.99
C LEU A 111 -6.01 -10.23 -8.15
N GLN A 112 -4.97 -10.86 -8.69
CA GLN A 112 -3.70 -10.20 -8.94
C GLN A 112 -3.86 -8.97 -9.86
N HIS A 113 -4.61 -9.11 -10.95
CA HIS A 113 -4.86 -8.02 -11.88
C HIS A 113 -5.63 -6.87 -11.20
N SER A 114 -6.68 -7.21 -10.45
CA SER A 114 -7.54 -6.23 -9.78
C SER A 114 -6.78 -5.49 -8.68
N TRP A 115 -6.00 -6.19 -7.85
CA TRP A 115 -5.16 -5.58 -6.81
C TRP A 115 -4.09 -4.68 -7.41
N LYS A 116 -3.43 -5.12 -8.49
CA LYS A 116 -2.45 -4.29 -9.18
C LYS A 116 -3.08 -2.98 -9.66
N ALA A 117 -4.23 -3.05 -10.31
CA ALA A 117 -4.94 -1.86 -10.79
C ALA A 117 -5.33 -0.93 -9.62
N ALA A 118 -5.78 -1.49 -8.50
CA ALA A 118 -6.14 -0.72 -7.31
C ALA A 118 -4.92 -0.01 -6.68
N LEU A 119 -3.81 -0.72 -6.52
CA LEU A 119 -2.56 -0.17 -5.99
C LEU A 119 -1.98 0.91 -6.91
N ASP A 120 -1.98 0.67 -8.23
CA ASP A 120 -1.54 1.65 -9.23
C ASP A 120 -2.37 2.94 -9.09
N ARG A 121 -3.70 2.83 -8.93
CA ARG A 121 -4.59 3.98 -8.77
C ARG A 121 -4.35 4.74 -7.47
N VAL A 122 -4.14 4.05 -6.34
CA VAL A 122 -3.78 4.70 -5.08
C VAL A 122 -2.42 5.38 -5.18
N ASN A 123 -1.44 4.75 -5.82
CA ASN A 123 -0.11 5.30 -6.04
C ASN A 123 -0.16 6.56 -6.91
N GLU A 124 -0.98 6.59 -7.96
CA GLU A 124 -1.22 7.79 -8.77
C GLU A 124 -1.78 8.95 -7.93
N MET A 125 -2.77 8.67 -7.06
CA MET A 125 -3.35 9.70 -6.18
C MET A 125 -2.33 10.22 -5.16
N MET A 126 -1.51 9.32 -4.59
CA MET A 126 -0.44 9.68 -3.66
C MET A 126 0.63 10.53 -4.34
N THR A 127 1.14 10.08 -5.48
CA THR A 127 2.21 10.77 -6.20
C THR A 127 1.75 12.09 -6.83
N ALA A 128 0.47 12.25 -7.14
CA ALA A 128 -0.10 13.55 -7.52
C ALA A 128 0.01 14.60 -6.40
N GLY A 129 0.10 14.17 -5.13
CA GLY A 129 0.34 15.04 -3.99
C GLY A 129 1.79 15.48 -3.81
N TYR A 130 2.73 14.96 -4.60
CA TYR A 130 4.13 15.37 -4.56
C TYR A 130 4.31 16.67 -5.36
N VAL A 131 5.07 17.60 -4.80
CA VAL A 131 5.52 18.79 -5.52
C VAL A 131 6.78 18.43 -6.31
N PRO A 132 6.84 18.68 -7.63
CA PRO A 132 8.06 18.49 -8.39
C PRO A 132 9.20 19.33 -7.80
N THR A 133 10.28 18.68 -7.36
CA THR A 133 11.49 19.40 -6.95
C THR A 133 12.09 20.05 -8.18
N SER A 134 12.02 21.38 -8.24
CA SER A 134 12.77 22.15 -9.24
C SER A 134 14.25 22.01 -8.91
N HIS A 135 15.02 21.42 -9.82
CA HIS A 135 16.48 21.43 -9.79
C HIS A 135 17.03 22.82 -10.09
#